data_AF-A0A7C5V803-F1
#
_entry.id   AF-A0A7C5V803-F1
#
_cell.length_a   1.000
_cell.length_b   1.000
_cell.length_c   1.000
_cell.angle_alpha   90.00
_cell.angle_beta   90.00
_cell.angle_gamma   90.00
#
_symmetry.space_group_name_H-M   'P 1'
#
loop_
_entity.id
_entity.type
_entity.pdbx_description
1 polymer ?
#
loop_
_entity_poly.entity_id
_entity_poly.type
_entity_poly.pdbx_seq_one_letter_code
_entity_poly.pdbx_strand_id
1 'polypeptide(L)'
;MGSDLFDRINENTVSYKLLYTVSADTFFQTSINMGNSAYLYIGRQQDVIAHTLIRFETKPDSGILDSTIAKMFASRSLDGSSAPMTVRMIECRVPWDEYEIRWDTWDKVQNGFLGNEIGRFTLHPESDTILFSLPNDRVREWSESDQSNYGLMLTSDDADFIMELYSKNAPTDDTTQTVSHPYSTSYVTRNGETLQSSRLVTQDAVLVSRKVEPTAERMWIHNGLGLRTFIKVEVEGIPENATVNKALLILRPDTTLSFPDNKPFDFLVYPVTSETWELPNIPFDPSGVQTGRIEGDSAAVDITFFLQNWIFGSEKNFGLILSGNLETTNLTSRAFYTTTADSLFRPHIRLYYTLPPSSRY
;
A
#
# COMPACT_ATOMS: atom_id res chain seq x y z
N MET A 1 -51.46 -11.89 44.83
CA MET A 1 -51.50 -11.68 43.36
C MET A 1 -50.31 -10.81 43.00
N GLY A 2 -49.31 -11.33 42.26
CA GLY A 2 -48.26 -10.50 41.68
C GLY A 2 -46.82 -11.03 41.68
N SER A 3 -46.49 -12.14 42.35
CA SER A 3 -45.15 -12.75 42.24
C SER A 3 -44.95 -13.53 40.95
N ASP A 4 -46.04 -14.07 40.39
CA ASP A 4 -45.99 -15.01 39.26
C ASP A 4 -45.79 -14.31 37.89
N LEU A 5 -45.66 -12.97 37.90
CA LEU A 5 -45.31 -12.18 36.72
C LEU A 5 -43.79 -11.99 36.54
N PHE A 6 -42.98 -12.35 37.54
CA PHE A 6 -41.52 -12.22 37.48
C PHE A 6 -40.79 -13.54 37.20
N ASP A 7 -41.49 -14.68 37.22
CA ASP A 7 -40.98 -15.96 36.71
C ASP A 7 -41.13 -16.08 35.19
N ARG A 8 -40.88 -14.98 34.47
CA ARG A 8 -40.44 -15.15 33.09
C ARG A 8 -39.03 -15.67 33.17
N ILE A 9 -38.91 -16.97 33.01
CA ILE A 9 -37.72 -17.68 32.57
C ILE A 9 -37.23 -16.94 31.32
N ASN A 10 -36.44 -15.88 31.51
CA ASN A 10 -35.54 -15.30 30.53
C ASN A 10 -34.37 -16.28 30.40
N GLU A 11 -34.68 -17.54 30.06
CA GLU A 11 -33.74 -18.38 29.35
C GLU A 11 -33.57 -17.70 27.99
N ASN A 12 -32.65 -16.75 27.99
CA ASN A 12 -31.65 -16.48 26.98
C ASN A 12 -31.66 -17.51 25.85
N THR A 13 -32.62 -17.44 24.92
CA THR A 13 -32.38 -17.89 23.54
C THR A 13 -31.43 -16.89 22.92
N VAL A 14 -30.17 -16.99 23.31
CA VAL A 14 -29.04 -16.50 22.53
C VAL A 14 -29.04 -17.38 21.29
N SER A 15 -29.47 -16.83 20.16
CA SER A 15 -29.35 -17.56 18.90
C SER A 15 -27.86 -17.62 18.53
N TYR A 16 -27.36 -18.85 18.34
CA TYR A 16 -25.96 -19.12 18.07
C TYR A 16 -25.58 -18.74 16.63
N LYS A 17 -24.32 -18.32 16.46
CA LYS A 17 -23.54 -18.18 15.22
C LYS A 17 -24.32 -18.53 13.94
N LEU A 18 -24.94 -17.52 13.33
CA LEU A 18 -25.43 -17.63 11.95
C LEU A 18 -24.36 -17.13 10.99
N LEU A 19 -24.15 -17.90 9.93
CA LEU A 19 -23.24 -17.55 8.84
C LEU A 19 -24.07 -16.94 7.72
N TYR A 20 -23.93 -15.64 7.53
CA TYR A 20 -24.54 -14.92 6.42
C TYR A 20 -23.56 -14.80 5.28
N THR A 21 -24.08 -14.91 4.07
CA THR A 21 -23.31 -14.79 2.85
C THR A 21 -23.07 -13.33 2.50
N VAL A 22 -21.94 -13.06 1.86
CA VAL A 22 -21.75 -11.84 1.09
C VAL A 22 -22.54 -11.99 -0.22
N SER A 23 -23.32 -10.97 -0.60
CA SER A 23 -24.20 -11.03 -1.77
C SER A 23 -23.50 -10.60 -3.06
N ALA A 24 -22.48 -9.74 -2.95
CA ALA A 24 -21.62 -9.35 -4.06
C ALA A 24 -20.25 -8.91 -3.55
N ASP A 25 -19.22 -9.17 -4.34
CA ASP A 25 -17.86 -8.68 -4.10
C ASP A 25 -17.13 -8.38 -5.40
N THR A 26 -16.18 -7.44 -5.34
CA THR A 26 -15.24 -7.14 -6.41
C THR A 26 -14.03 -6.41 -5.83
N PHE A 27 -13.05 -6.10 -6.66
CA PHE A 27 -12.00 -5.15 -6.33
C PHE A 27 -11.94 -4.05 -7.40
N PHE A 28 -11.28 -2.95 -7.06
CA PHE A 28 -11.01 -1.85 -7.98
C PHE A 28 -9.69 -1.19 -7.60
N GLN A 29 -9.08 -0.51 -8.57
CA GLN A 29 -7.89 0.28 -8.34
C GLN A 29 -8.26 1.75 -8.22
N THR A 30 -7.75 2.42 -7.18
CA THR A 30 -7.80 3.88 -7.08
C THR A 30 -6.40 4.48 -7.29
N SER A 31 -6.36 5.79 -7.50
CA SER A 31 -5.11 6.50 -7.76
C SER A 31 -4.50 6.98 -6.44
N ILE A 32 -3.27 6.55 -6.16
CA ILE A 32 -2.52 6.93 -4.96
C ILE A 32 -1.09 7.38 -5.32
N ASN A 33 -0.52 8.28 -4.52
CA ASN A 33 0.87 8.71 -4.63
C ASN A 33 1.67 8.26 -3.40
N MET A 34 2.95 7.94 -3.59
CA MET A 34 3.84 7.45 -2.53
C MET A 34 4.96 8.44 -2.16
N GLY A 35 4.91 9.71 -2.59
CA GLY A 35 5.98 10.69 -2.34
C GLY A 35 6.21 11.06 -0.86
N ASN A 36 5.26 10.76 0.03
CA ASN A 36 5.40 10.93 1.48
C ASN A 36 5.89 9.66 2.20
N SER A 37 6.16 8.59 1.47
CA SER A 37 6.62 7.34 2.06
C SER A 37 7.99 7.56 2.72
N ALA A 38 8.20 6.93 3.89
CA ALA A 38 9.51 6.82 4.53
C ALA A 38 10.46 5.88 3.77
N TYR A 39 9.94 5.17 2.76
CA TYR A 39 10.65 4.15 2.01
C TYR A 39 10.50 4.32 0.50
N LEU A 40 11.58 4.03 -0.20
CA LEU A 40 11.67 3.85 -1.64
C LEU A 40 11.79 2.35 -1.97
N TYR A 41 11.43 1.97 -3.19
CA TYR A 41 11.43 0.57 -3.59
C TYR A 41 12.00 0.39 -5.01
N ILE A 42 12.90 -0.58 -5.17
CA ILE A 42 13.49 -0.95 -6.46
C ILE A 42 13.41 -2.45 -6.65
N GLY A 43 12.99 -2.88 -7.83
CA GLY A 43 13.08 -4.26 -8.26
C GLY A 43 11.70 -4.85 -8.55
N ARG A 44 11.61 -6.16 -8.43
CA ARG A 44 10.42 -6.91 -8.81
C ARG A 44 10.33 -8.15 -7.96
N GLN A 45 9.10 -8.46 -7.53
CA GLN A 45 8.81 -9.75 -6.93
C GLN A 45 7.40 -10.19 -7.31
N GLN A 46 7.26 -11.46 -7.68
CA GLN A 46 6.03 -11.99 -8.28
C GLN A 46 5.61 -11.12 -9.50
N ASP A 47 4.47 -10.47 -9.39
CA ASP A 47 3.93 -9.55 -10.38
C ASP A 47 4.08 -8.08 -10.00
N VAL A 48 4.50 -7.76 -8.77
CA VAL A 48 4.75 -6.38 -8.30
C VAL A 48 6.09 -5.89 -8.83
N ILE A 49 6.09 -4.74 -9.49
CA ILE A 49 7.28 -4.06 -10.00
C ILE A 49 7.35 -2.69 -9.33
N ALA A 50 8.53 -2.34 -8.80
CA ALA A 50 8.77 -1.06 -8.16
C ALA A 50 9.94 -0.31 -8.82
N HIS A 51 9.69 0.97 -9.10
CA HIS A 51 10.67 1.91 -9.60
C HIS A 51 10.80 3.06 -8.62
N THR A 52 12.03 3.50 -8.39
CA THR A 52 12.31 4.68 -7.56
C THR A 52 12.61 5.86 -8.47
N LEU A 53 11.93 6.98 -8.26
CA LEU A 53 12.31 8.28 -8.79
C LEU A 53 13.06 9.05 -7.71
N ILE A 54 14.18 9.67 -8.08
CA ILE A 54 15.04 10.36 -7.13
C ILE A 54 15.75 11.52 -7.78
N ARG A 55 15.72 12.69 -7.13
CA ARG A 55 16.41 13.90 -7.59
C ARG A 55 17.44 14.34 -6.57
N PHE A 56 18.70 13.99 -6.83
CA PHE A 56 19.83 14.51 -6.07
C PHE A 56 20.06 15.97 -6.40
N GLU A 57 20.34 16.79 -5.39
CA GLU A 57 20.98 18.08 -5.63
C GLU A 57 22.48 17.85 -5.88
N THR A 58 22.98 18.28 -7.04
CA THR A 58 24.32 17.91 -7.50
C THR A 58 25.22 19.10 -7.80
N LYS A 59 24.76 20.33 -7.54
CA LYS A 59 25.51 21.56 -7.81
C LYS A 59 26.72 21.66 -6.86
N PRO A 60 27.96 21.58 -7.37
CA PRO A 60 29.15 21.73 -6.54
C PRO A 60 29.35 23.19 -6.12
N ASP A 61 29.96 23.40 -4.94
CA ASP A 61 30.18 24.73 -4.38
C ASP A 61 31.21 25.56 -5.16
N SER A 62 32.23 24.93 -5.75
CA SER A 62 33.19 25.50 -6.71
C SER A 62 34.22 24.45 -7.14
N GLY A 63 34.89 24.64 -8.29
CA GLY A 63 36.01 23.79 -8.72
C GLY A 63 35.71 22.92 -9.93
N ILE A 64 36.68 22.07 -10.31
CA ILE A 64 36.51 21.11 -11.41
C ILE A 64 35.93 19.83 -10.83
N LEU A 65 34.81 19.37 -11.38
CA LEU A 65 34.16 18.13 -10.93
C LEU A 65 34.99 16.90 -11.30
N ASP A 66 35.44 16.16 -10.28
CA ASP A 66 36.21 14.92 -10.42
C ASP A 66 35.30 13.70 -10.40
N SER A 67 34.37 13.63 -9.45
CA SER A 67 33.38 12.55 -9.35
C SER A 67 32.19 12.95 -8.49
N THR A 68 31.04 12.32 -8.72
CA THR A 68 29.90 12.38 -7.80
C THR A 68 29.44 10.97 -7.45
N ILE A 69 29.36 10.69 -6.16
CA ILE A 69 28.89 9.40 -5.62
C ILE A 69 27.56 9.62 -4.92
N ALA A 70 26.54 8.88 -5.34
CA ALA A 70 25.27 8.80 -4.63
C ALA A 70 25.35 7.67 -3.59
N LYS A 71 24.77 7.94 -2.42
CA LYS A 71 24.62 6.98 -1.33
C LYS A 71 23.14 6.84 -0.97
N MET A 72 22.69 5.59 -0.93
CA MET A 72 21.37 5.21 -0.42
C MET A 72 21.53 4.17 0.70
N PHE A 73 20.52 4.09 1.56
CA PHE A 73 20.51 3.20 2.71
C PHE A 73 19.38 2.20 2.54
N ALA A 74 19.70 0.92 2.67
CA ALA A 74 18.73 -0.15 2.60
C ALA A 74 18.14 -0.41 3.99
N SER A 75 16.82 -0.57 4.03
CA SER A 75 16.10 -1.05 5.21
C SER A 75 16.15 -2.59 5.23
N ARG A 76 15.80 -3.22 4.10
CA ARG A 76 15.75 -4.68 3.92
C ARG A 76 15.47 -5.07 2.48
N SER A 77 15.76 -6.31 2.12
CA SER A 77 15.18 -6.98 0.96
C SER A 77 13.85 -7.66 1.31
N LEU A 78 12.85 -7.52 0.44
CA LEU A 78 11.54 -8.16 0.55
C LEU A 78 11.52 -9.45 -0.26
N ASP A 79 11.12 -10.56 0.39
CA ASP A 79 10.97 -11.90 -0.17
C ASP A 79 12.19 -12.34 -1.01
N GLY A 80 13.38 -12.16 -0.43
CA GLY A 80 14.68 -12.14 -1.09
C GLY A 80 15.10 -13.44 -1.79
N SER A 81 15.39 -13.31 -3.08
CA SER A 81 16.43 -14.10 -3.75
C SER A 81 17.80 -13.81 -3.12
N SER A 82 18.76 -14.74 -3.29
CA SER A 82 20.17 -14.51 -2.95
C SER A 82 20.98 -13.93 -4.12
N ALA A 83 20.38 -13.89 -5.32
CA ALA A 83 21.04 -13.34 -6.49
C ALA A 83 20.98 -11.81 -6.48
N PRO A 84 22.08 -11.11 -6.83
CA PRO A 84 22.05 -9.68 -7.02
C PRO A 84 21.25 -9.31 -8.29
N MET A 85 20.76 -8.07 -8.34
CA MET A 85 20.09 -7.50 -9.52
C MET A 85 20.94 -6.40 -10.18
N THR A 86 20.68 -6.12 -11.45
CA THR A 86 21.26 -4.96 -12.15
C THR A 86 20.29 -3.79 -12.06
N VAL A 87 20.67 -2.73 -11.35
CA VAL A 87 19.91 -1.48 -11.31
C VAL A 87 20.40 -0.55 -12.40
N ARG A 88 19.48 -0.12 -13.25
CA ARG A 88 19.67 0.83 -14.34
C ARG A 88 19.27 2.22 -13.85
N MET A 89 20.08 3.20 -14.21
CA MET A 89 19.80 4.62 -13.96
C MET A 89 19.32 5.24 -15.26
N ILE A 90 18.07 5.66 -15.30
CA ILE A 90 17.43 6.26 -16.48
C ILE A 90 17.13 7.72 -16.18
N GLU A 91 17.54 8.62 -17.07
CA GLU A 91 17.32 10.06 -16.91
C GLU A 91 15.83 10.42 -16.94
N CYS A 92 15.38 11.33 -16.07
CA CYS A 92 14.09 11.98 -16.19
C CYS A 92 14.23 13.25 -17.05
N ARG A 93 13.31 13.47 -17.99
CA ARG A 93 13.33 14.59 -18.95
C ARG A 93 12.23 15.62 -18.74
N VAL A 94 11.30 15.33 -17.83
CA VAL A 94 10.14 16.17 -17.54
C VAL A 94 10.13 16.46 -16.04
N PRO A 95 9.82 17.69 -15.60
CA PRO A 95 9.66 17.99 -14.19
C PRO A 95 8.52 17.15 -13.59
N TRP A 96 8.68 16.76 -12.33
CA TRP A 96 7.67 16.02 -11.58
C TRP A 96 7.60 16.51 -10.14
N ASP A 97 6.45 16.24 -9.52
CA ASP A 97 6.20 16.50 -8.11
C ASP A 97 5.88 15.16 -7.41
N GLU A 98 6.62 14.87 -6.35
CA GLU A 98 6.44 13.65 -5.54
C GLU A 98 5.04 13.52 -4.92
N TYR A 99 4.36 14.65 -4.69
CA TYR A 99 3.01 14.67 -4.14
C TYR A 99 1.93 14.41 -5.19
N GLU A 100 2.26 14.54 -6.47
CA GLU A 100 1.31 14.42 -7.58
C GLU A 100 1.55 13.19 -8.45
N ILE A 101 2.80 12.70 -8.52
CA ILE A 101 3.17 11.60 -9.39
C ILE A 101 2.55 10.27 -8.95
N ARG A 102 1.89 9.60 -9.89
CA ARG A 102 1.15 8.34 -9.70
C ARG A 102 1.37 7.43 -10.91
N TRP A 103 1.20 6.13 -10.75
CA TRP A 103 1.34 5.19 -11.87
C TRP A 103 0.28 5.40 -12.96
N ASP A 104 -0.97 5.66 -12.59
CA ASP A 104 -2.07 5.84 -13.54
C ASP A 104 -2.03 7.19 -14.29
N THR A 105 -1.34 8.18 -13.72
CA THR A 105 -0.98 9.42 -14.42
C THR A 105 0.27 9.24 -15.26
N TRP A 106 1.20 8.38 -14.86
CA TRP A 106 2.45 8.09 -15.57
C TRP A 106 2.23 7.58 -17.00
N ASP A 107 1.34 6.60 -17.18
CA ASP A 107 1.00 6.08 -18.52
C ASP A 107 0.38 7.17 -19.42
N LYS A 108 -0.31 8.15 -18.82
CA LYS A 108 -0.92 9.30 -19.51
C LYS A 108 0.08 10.44 -19.75
N VAL A 109 1.14 10.55 -18.95
CA VAL A 109 2.24 11.52 -19.08
C VAL A 109 3.24 11.13 -20.20
N GLN A 110 3.09 9.94 -20.78
CA GLN A 110 3.65 9.51 -22.08
C GLN A 110 5.17 9.35 -22.23
N ASN A 111 5.47 8.52 -23.25
CA ASN A 111 6.70 8.47 -24.04
C ASN A 111 7.45 9.80 -24.09
N GLY A 112 8.66 9.80 -23.53
CA GLY A 112 9.53 10.97 -23.48
C GLY A 112 9.83 11.46 -22.07
N PHE A 113 9.08 11.01 -21.05
CA PHE A 113 9.44 11.24 -19.65
C PHE A 113 10.83 10.69 -19.33
N LEU A 114 11.08 9.44 -19.72
CA LEU A 114 12.36 8.80 -19.54
C LEU A 114 13.27 9.08 -20.74
N GLY A 115 14.52 9.40 -20.42
CA GLY A 115 15.61 9.56 -21.37
C GLY A 115 16.38 8.28 -21.57
N ASN A 116 17.68 8.44 -21.84
CA ASN A 116 18.57 7.31 -22.01
C ASN A 116 18.98 6.74 -20.65
N GLU A 117 19.40 5.47 -20.66
CA GLU A 117 20.18 4.94 -19.54
C GLU A 117 21.52 5.69 -19.48
N ILE A 118 21.82 6.25 -18.31
CA ILE A 118 23.06 7.00 -18.07
C ILE A 118 24.07 6.20 -17.25
N GLY A 119 23.66 5.05 -16.70
CA GLY A 119 24.56 4.10 -16.06
C GLY A 119 23.82 2.98 -15.36
N ARG A 120 24.58 2.14 -14.66
CA ARG A 120 24.07 0.97 -13.94
C ARG A 120 24.98 0.60 -12.78
N PHE A 121 24.42 -0.10 -11.80
CA PHE A 121 25.17 -0.70 -10.71
C PHE A 121 24.55 -2.03 -10.29
N THR A 122 25.33 -2.86 -9.60
CA THR A 122 24.84 -4.13 -9.04
C THR A 122 24.31 -3.89 -7.64
N LEU A 123 23.10 -4.38 -7.37
CA LEU A 123 22.45 -4.30 -6.06
C LEU A 123 22.33 -5.70 -5.47
N HIS A 124 22.88 -5.86 -4.28
CA HIS A 124 22.86 -7.11 -3.54
C HIS A 124 21.72 -7.10 -2.50
N PRO A 125 20.99 -8.22 -2.30
CA PRO A 125 19.89 -8.30 -1.35
C PRO A 125 20.32 -8.14 0.12
N GLU A 126 21.60 -8.37 0.42
CA GLU A 126 22.23 -8.19 1.72
C GLU A 126 22.85 -6.80 1.96
N SER A 127 22.80 -5.90 0.97
CA SER A 127 23.34 -4.55 1.12
C SER A 127 22.58 -3.78 2.21
N ASP A 128 23.32 -3.12 3.09
CA ASP A 128 22.84 -2.11 4.05
C ASP A 128 23.02 -0.68 3.50
N THR A 129 24.05 -0.51 2.67
CA THR A 129 24.43 0.74 2.03
C THR A 129 24.68 0.48 0.55
N ILE A 130 24.18 1.39 -0.28
CA ILE A 130 24.34 1.33 -1.74
C ILE A 130 25.10 2.57 -2.18
N LEU A 131 26.21 2.34 -2.88
CA LEU A 131 27.04 3.40 -3.45
C LEU A 131 27.09 3.23 -4.96
N PHE A 132 26.83 4.30 -5.69
CA PHE A 132 26.94 4.30 -7.15
C PHE A 132 27.42 5.66 -7.66
N SER A 133 28.16 5.63 -8.77
CA SER A 133 28.69 6.83 -9.40
C SER A 133 27.65 7.46 -10.31
N LEU A 134 27.42 8.76 -10.16
CA LEU A 134 26.69 9.55 -11.13
C LEU A 134 27.64 9.98 -12.27
N PRO A 135 27.22 9.90 -13.55
CA PRO A 135 28.07 10.29 -14.66
C PRO A 135 28.45 11.77 -14.59
N ASN A 136 29.76 12.06 -14.65
CA ASN A 136 30.29 13.42 -14.48
C ASN A 136 29.82 14.41 -15.56
N ASP A 137 29.63 13.94 -16.79
CA ASP A 137 29.07 14.74 -17.88
C ASP A 137 27.65 15.21 -17.55
N ARG A 138 26.81 14.31 -17.02
CA ARG A 138 25.45 14.64 -16.58
C ARG A 138 25.43 15.55 -15.37
N VAL A 139 26.24 15.28 -14.36
CA VAL A 139 26.31 16.15 -13.17
C VAL A 139 26.79 17.55 -13.52
N ARG A 140 27.72 17.69 -14.47
CA ARG A 140 28.13 19.01 -14.98
C ARG A 140 26.96 19.73 -15.65
N GLU A 141 26.25 19.06 -16.57
CA GLU A 141 25.07 19.62 -17.23
C GLU A 141 23.99 20.06 -16.22
N TRP A 142 23.73 19.24 -15.20
CA TRP A 142 22.80 19.54 -14.10
C TRP A 142 23.24 20.72 -13.23
N SER A 143 24.55 20.95 -13.09
CA SER A 143 25.08 22.05 -12.30
C SER A 143 24.99 23.41 -12.99
N GLU A 144 24.82 23.42 -14.31
CA GLU A 144 24.75 24.63 -15.13
C GLU A 144 23.34 25.27 -15.16
N SER A 145 22.28 24.48 -14.92
CA SER A 145 20.89 24.96 -14.92
C SER A 145 19.96 24.09 -14.08
N ASP A 146 19.08 24.70 -13.29
CA ASP A 146 18.05 23.96 -12.54
C ASP A 146 17.01 23.31 -13.48
N GLN A 147 16.96 23.74 -14.75
CA GLN A 147 16.08 23.15 -15.77
C GLN A 147 16.69 21.92 -16.49
N SER A 148 17.92 21.51 -16.15
CA SER A 148 18.53 20.30 -16.73
C SER A 148 18.48 19.09 -15.80
N ASN A 149 18.16 19.26 -14.51
CA ASN A 149 18.08 18.17 -13.54
C ASN A 149 16.65 17.88 -13.10
N TYR A 150 16.01 16.92 -13.76
CA TYR A 150 14.73 16.36 -13.31
C TYR A 150 14.89 15.04 -12.54
N GLY A 151 16.12 14.68 -12.14
CA GLY A 151 16.39 13.45 -11.42
C GLY A 151 16.46 12.20 -12.31
N LEU A 152 16.35 11.05 -11.67
CA LEU A 152 16.59 9.74 -12.26
C LEU A 152 15.51 8.75 -11.83
N MET A 153 15.22 7.80 -12.72
CA MET A 153 14.56 6.56 -12.37
C MET A 153 15.57 5.46 -12.15
N LEU A 154 15.48 4.79 -11.01
CA LEU A 154 16.20 3.57 -10.68
C LEU A 154 15.26 2.38 -10.88
N THR A 155 15.66 1.44 -11.72
CA THR A 155 14.83 0.29 -12.10
C THR A 155 15.68 -0.95 -12.40
N SER A 156 15.09 -2.14 -12.33
CA SER A 156 15.73 -3.40 -12.72
C SER A 156 14.73 -4.27 -13.48
N ASP A 157 15.20 -4.87 -14.57
CA ASP A 157 14.44 -5.80 -15.41
C ASP A 157 14.67 -7.27 -15.01
N ASP A 158 15.76 -7.53 -14.27
CA ASP A 158 16.30 -8.85 -13.88
C ASP A 158 16.13 -9.16 -12.39
N ALA A 159 15.29 -8.40 -11.68
CA ALA A 159 15.08 -8.56 -10.24
C ALA A 159 14.15 -9.74 -9.89
N ASP A 160 14.58 -10.51 -8.88
CA ASP A 160 13.82 -11.56 -8.17
C ASP A 160 13.59 -11.20 -6.69
N PHE A 161 13.70 -9.92 -6.36
CA PHE A 161 13.35 -9.36 -5.05
C PHE A 161 13.05 -7.86 -5.19
N ILE A 162 12.43 -7.28 -4.16
CA ILE A 162 12.29 -5.82 -4.04
C ILE A 162 13.18 -5.35 -2.91
N MET A 163 14.05 -4.38 -3.18
CA MET A 163 14.83 -3.69 -2.15
C MET A 163 14.02 -2.53 -1.59
N GLU A 164 13.80 -2.53 -0.27
CA GLU A 164 13.23 -1.41 0.49
C GLU A 164 14.38 -0.51 0.96
N LEU A 165 14.35 0.74 0.53
CA LEU A 165 15.37 1.77 0.79
C LEU A 165 14.76 2.89 1.63
N TYR A 166 15.56 3.57 2.44
CA TYR A 166 15.09 4.77 3.11
C TYR A 166 14.96 5.94 2.14
N SER A 167 13.86 6.69 2.26
CA SER A 167 13.62 7.93 1.53
C SER A 167 14.16 9.15 2.29
N LYS A 168 14.02 10.34 1.71
CA LYS A 168 14.27 11.62 2.41
C LYS A 168 13.31 11.86 3.59
N ASN A 169 12.16 11.18 3.60
CA ASN A 169 11.15 11.26 4.66
C ASN A 169 11.35 10.17 5.74
N ALA A 170 12.42 9.37 5.65
CA ALA A 170 12.70 8.35 6.65
C ALA A 170 12.88 8.99 8.03
N PRO A 171 12.32 8.39 9.10
CA PRO A 171 12.51 8.91 10.45
C PRO A 171 13.99 8.80 10.84
N THR A 172 14.48 9.82 11.54
CA THR A 172 15.78 9.73 12.21
C THR A 172 15.68 8.73 13.37
N ASP A 173 16.70 7.88 13.53
CA ASP A 173 16.77 7.03 14.71
C ASP A 173 17.17 7.88 15.92
N ASP A 174 16.23 8.15 16.82
CA ASP A 174 16.45 8.94 18.03
C ASP A 174 17.47 8.30 19.00
N THR A 175 17.69 6.99 18.91
CA THR A 175 18.61 6.27 19.82
C THR A 175 20.07 6.34 19.37
N THR A 176 20.30 6.30 18.06
CA THR A 176 21.66 6.35 17.48
C THR A 176 22.00 7.71 16.89
N GLN A 177 21.02 8.62 16.76
CA GLN A 177 21.07 9.86 15.99
C GLN A 177 21.60 9.66 14.56
N THR A 178 21.44 8.45 14.00
CA THR A 178 21.86 8.18 12.62
C THR A 178 20.76 8.61 11.66
N VAL A 179 21.17 9.39 10.66
CA VAL A 179 20.30 9.88 9.59
C VAL A 179 20.53 9.01 8.37
N SER A 180 19.56 8.15 8.06
CA SER A 180 19.60 7.23 6.91
C SER A 180 18.91 7.85 5.69
N HIS A 181 19.20 9.11 5.38
CA HIS A 181 18.64 9.81 4.21
C HIS A 181 19.55 9.67 2.99
N PRO A 182 19.01 9.43 1.80
CA PRO A 182 19.82 9.40 0.59
C PRO A 182 20.47 10.75 0.31
N TYR A 183 21.72 10.73 -0.15
CA TYR A 183 22.48 11.93 -0.48
C TYR A 183 23.48 11.67 -1.61
N SER A 184 23.98 12.74 -2.22
CA SER A 184 25.12 12.68 -3.13
C SER A 184 26.31 13.45 -2.56
N THR A 185 27.52 12.99 -2.86
CA THR A 185 28.78 13.66 -2.52
C THR A 185 29.54 13.94 -3.81
N SER A 186 29.77 15.21 -4.09
CA SER A 186 30.60 15.66 -5.21
C SER A 186 32.02 15.95 -4.71
N TYR A 187 33.00 15.37 -5.39
CA TYR A 187 34.43 15.60 -5.20
C TYR A 187 34.91 16.54 -6.30
N VAL A 188 35.58 17.61 -5.90
CA VAL A 188 36.04 18.67 -6.80
C VAL A 188 37.49 19.04 -6.52
N THR A 189 38.26 19.31 -7.56
CA THR A 189 39.63 19.82 -7.42
C THR A 189 39.65 21.34 -7.59
N ARG A 190 40.23 22.05 -6.62
CA ARG A 190 40.45 23.50 -6.65
C ARG A 190 41.84 23.81 -6.12
N ASN A 191 42.65 24.53 -6.90
CA ASN A 191 44.03 24.89 -6.55
C ASN A 191 44.93 23.69 -6.16
N GLY A 192 44.67 22.51 -6.73
CA GLY A 192 45.40 21.27 -6.42
C GLY A 192 44.94 20.55 -5.15
N GLU A 193 43.90 21.05 -4.47
CA GLU A 193 43.28 20.40 -3.32
C GLU A 193 41.95 19.74 -3.72
N THR A 194 41.66 18.56 -3.17
CA THR A 194 40.36 17.90 -3.30
C THR A 194 39.43 18.40 -2.20
N LEU A 195 38.31 18.99 -2.61
CA LEU A 195 37.19 19.36 -1.75
C LEU A 195 36.04 18.38 -1.97
N GLN A 196 35.21 18.22 -0.94
CA GLN A 196 33.98 17.42 -1.03
C GLN A 196 32.79 18.23 -0.53
N SER A 197 31.64 18.04 -1.16
CA SER A 197 30.38 18.63 -0.74
C SER A 197 29.25 17.62 -0.85
N SER A 198 28.50 17.45 0.24
CA SER A 198 27.37 16.53 0.30
C SER A 198 26.05 17.29 0.23
N ARG A 199 25.08 16.71 -0.49
CA ARG A 199 23.76 17.30 -0.71
C ARG A 199 22.69 16.23 -0.60
N LEU A 200 21.62 16.56 0.11
CA LEU A 200 20.47 15.68 0.27
C LEU A 200 19.67 15.59 -1.04
N VAL A 201 18.82 14.57 -1.10
CA VAL A 201 17.80 14.45 -2.15
C VAL A 201 16.74 15.53 -1.96
N THR A 202 16.30 16.11 -3.07
CA THR A 202 15.29 17.19 -3.09
C THR A 202 13.88 16.67 -3.36
N GLN A 203 13.76 15.62 -4.18
CA GLN A 203 12.50 14.94 -4.45
C GLN A 203 12.73 13.43 -4.56
N ASP A 204 11.81 12.64 -4.03
CA ASP A 204 11.78 11.19 -4.24
C ASP A 204 10.35 10.64 -4.29
N ALA A 205 10.16 9.59 -5.07
CA ALA A 205 8.87 8.95 -5.21
C ALA A 205 9.03 7.48 -5.60
N VAL A 206 7.96 6.71 -5.40
CA VAL A 206 7.88 5.32 -5.82
C VAL A 206 6.76 5.19 -6.84
N LEU A 207 7.09 4.51 -7.92
CA LEU A 207 6.14 4.09 -8.94
C LEU A 207 6.00 2.58 -8.86
N VAL A 208 4.78 2.12 -8.66
CA VAL A 208 4.46 0.70 -8.51
C VAL A 208 3.54 0.28 -9.64
N SER A 209 3.82 -0.86 -10.24
CA SER A 209 3.00 -1.45 -11.29
C SER A 209 2.88 -2.96 -11.11
N ARG A 210 2.01 -3.58 -11.92
CA ARG A 210 1.91 -5.04 -12.01
C ARG A 210 2.21 -5.51 -13.42
N LYS A 211 2.87 -6.66 -13.53
CA LYS A 211 3.05 -7.35 -14.81
C LYS A 211 1.75 -7.98 -15.31
N VAL A 212 0.91 -8.44 -14.39
CA VAL A 212 -0.35 -9.11 -14.68
C VAL A 212 -1.45 -8.39 -13.91
N GLU A 213 -2.49 -7.97 -14.63
CA GLU A 213 -3.65 -7.37 -14.00
C GLU A 213 -4.36 -8.40 -13.12
N PRO A 214 -4.71 -8.05 -11.87
CA PRO A 214 -5.52 -8.92 -11.02
C PRO A 214 -6.85 -9.27 -11.71
N THR A 215 -7.27 -10.52 -11.55
CA THR A 215 -8.57 -11.00 -12.06
C THR A 215 -9.62 -10.96 -10.96
N ALA A 216 -10.90 -10.90 -11.34
CA ALA A 216 -12.03 -10.94 -10.41
C ALA A 216 -12.22 -12.31 -9.72
N GLU A 217 -11.30 -13.26 -9.90
CA GLU A 217 -11.29 -14.54 -9.16
C GLU A 217 -10.79 -14.39 -7.73
N ARG A 218 -10.20 -13.23 -7.39
CA ARG A 218 -9.77 -12.85 -6.06
C ARG A 218 -10.16 -11.41 -5.76
N MET A 219 -10.48 -11.14 -4.51
CA MET A 219 -10.52 -9.78 -3.97
C MET A 219 -9.10 -9.36 -3.62
N TRP A 220 -8.79 -8.07 -3.76
CA TRP A 220 -7.45 -7.54 -3.53
C TRP A 220 -7.45 -6.31 -2.63
N ILE A 221 -6.50 -6.28 -1.71
CA ILE A 221 -6.09 -5.07 -1.00
C ILE A 221 -4.59 -4.91 -1.23
N HIS A 222 -4.14 -3.81 -1.83
CA HIS A 222 -2.74 -3.62 -2.19
C HIS A 222 -2.25 -2.20 -1.89
N ASN A 223 -1.32 -2.08 -0.94
CA ASN A 223 -0.62 -0.83 -0.67
C ASN A 223 0.36 -0.51 -1.81
N GLY A 224 0.52 0.75 -2.17
CA GLY A 224 1.36 1.21 -3.27
C GLY A 224 0.71 1.16 -4.65
N LEU A 225 -0.32 0.32 -4.86
CA LEU A 225 -1.15 0.33 -6.07
C LEU A 225 -2.56 0.89 -5.86
N GLY A 226 -3.02 1.00 -4.61
CA GLY A 226 -4.37 1.47 -4.30
C GLY A 226 -5.45 0.48 -4.73
N LEU A 227 -5.15 -0.84 -4.72
CA LEU A 227 -6.20 -1.84 -4.93
C LEU A 227 -7.02 -1.96 -3.66
N ARG A 228 -8.33 -1.83 -3.81
CA ARG A 228 -9.32 -1.89 -2.75
C ARG A 228 -10.38 -2.92 -3.09
N THR A 229 -10.96 -3.51 -2.07
CA THR A 229 -12.04 -4.49 -2.20
C THR A 229 -13.37 -3.83 -1.87
N PHE A 230 -14.41 -4.18 -2.62
CA PHE A 230 -15.79 -3.82 -2.31
C PHE A 230 -16.57 -5.09 -1.94
N ILE A 231 -17.35 -5.03 -0.86
CA ILE A 231 -18.19 -6.14 -0.37
C ILE A 231 -19.58 -5.61 -0.04
N LYS A 232 -20.62 -6.21 -0.64
CA LYS A 232 -22.01 -5.99 -0.25
C LYS A 232 -22.49 -7.12 0.66
N VAL A 233 -22.90 -6.75 1.86
CA VAL A 233 -23.42 -7.67 2.87
C VAL A 233 -24.88 -7.99 2.58
N GLU A 234 -25.27 -9.26 2.68
CA GLU A 234 -26.67 -9.67 2.69
C GLU A 234 -27.24 -9.50 4.10
N VAL A 235 -28.32 -8.74 4.21
CA VAL A 235 -29.05 -8.52 5.48
C VAL A 235 -30.45 -9.14 5.46
N GLU A 236 -30.92 -9.56 4.28
CA GLU A 236 -32.20 -10.26 4.14
C GLU A 236 -32.16 -11.58 4.91
N GLY A 237 -33.22 -11.86 5.67
CA GLY A 237 -33.31 -13.03 6.55
C GLY A 237 -32.82 -12.79 7.98
N ILE A 238 -32.16 -11.65 8.28
CA ILE A 238 -31.96 -11.23 9.66
C ILE A 238 -33.28 -10.61 10.17
N PRO A 239 -33.83 -11.04 11.32
CA PRO A 239 -35.07 -10.46 11.83
C PRO A 239 -34.93 -8.95 12.08
N GLU A 240 -35.88 -8.14 11.60
CA GLU A 240 -35.83 -6.66 11.66
C GLU A 240 -35.71 -6.09 13.07
N ASN A 241 -36.16 -6.84 14.08
CA ASN A 241 -36.10 -6.44 15.48
C ASN A 241 -34.98 -7.13 16.27
N ALA A 242 -34.05 -7.78 15.58
CA ALA A 242 -32.88 -8.38 16.21
C ALA A 242 -31.96 -7.32 16.81
N THR A 243 -31.51 -7.55 18.04
CA THR A 243 -30.39 -6.82 18.64
C THR A 243 -29.10 -7.55 18.27
N VAL A 244 -28.24 -6.91 17.48
CA VAL A 244 -26.93 -7.42 17.09
C VAL A 244 -25.97 -7.28 18.27
N ASN A 245 -25.59 -8.41 18.85
CA ASN A 245 -24.62 -8.44 19.95
C ASN A 245 -23.18 -8.42 19.42
N LYS A 246 -22.95 -9.07 18.27
CA LYS A 246 -21.66 -9.10 17.59
C LYS A 246 -21.84 -9.52 16.13
N ALA A 247 -21.19 -8.82 15.20
CA ALA A 247 -21.07 -9.22 13.82
C ALA A 247 -19.61 -9.14 13.37
N LEU A 248 -19.06 -10.25 12.88
CA LEU A 248 -17.70 -10.30 12.35
C LEU A 248 -17.73 -10.62 10.86
N LEU A 249 -17.20 -9.73 10.01
CA LEU A 249 -16.85 -10.05 8.63
C LEU A 249 -15.59 -10.89 8.65
N ILE A 250 -15.68 -12.12 8.14
CA ILE A 250 -14.57 -13.08 8.07
C ILE A 250 -14.13 -13.22 6.62
N LEU A 251 -12.83 -13.01 6.40
CA LEU A 251 -12.17 -13.16 5.11
C LEU A 251 -11.09 -14.23 5.21
N ARG A 252 -10.83 -14.93 4.11
CA ARG A 252 -9.72 -15.89 4.01
C ARG A 252 -8.70 -15.36 3.02
N PRO A 253 -7.46 -15.07 3.45
CA PRO A 253 -6.42 -14.68 2.52
C PRO A 253 -5.98 -15.88 1.67
N ASP A 254 -5.68 -15.62 0.41
CA ASP A 254 -4.92 -16.53 -0.44
C ASP A 254 -3.43 -16.16 -0.29
N THR A 255 -2.73 -16.91 0.56
CA THR A 255 -1.34 -16.61 0.94
C THR A 255 -0.41 -16.75 -0.27
N THR A 256 -0.73 -17.65 -1.21
CA THR A 256 0.06 -17.87 -2.44
C THR A 256 0.10 -16.68 -3.39
N LEU A 257 -0.89 -15.78 -3.27
CA LEU A 257 -1.03 -14.56 -4.07
C LEU A 257 -0.79 -13.29 -3.23
N SER A 258 -0.45 -13.45 -1.95
CA SER A 258 -0.21 -12.34 -1.02
C SER A 258 1.26 -11.97 -0.95
N PHE A 259 1.54 -10.68 -0.73
CA PHE A 259 2.90 -10.17 -0.68
C PHE A 259 3.12 -9.21 0.50
N PRO A 260 4.19 -9.35 1.30
CA PRO A 260 4.91 -10.59 1.55
C PRO A 260 3.98 -11.65 2.16
N ASP A 261 4.20 -12.92 1.79
CA ASP A 261 3.34 -14.10 2.03
C ASP A 261 2.87 -14.25 3.49
N ASN A 262 3.72 -13.90 4.47
CA ASN A 262 3.49 -14.21 5.89
C ASN A 262 3.69 -13.03 6.86
N LYS A 263 3.18 -11.85 6.51
CA LYS A 263 3.18 -10.69 7.43
C LYS A 263 1.79 -10.40 7.99
N PRO A 264 1.66 -9.92 9.24
CA PRO A 264 0.43 -9.28 9.67
C PRO A 264 0.09 -8.16 8.71
N PHE A 265 -1.20 -8.04 8.39
CA PHE A 265 -1.70 -7.02 7.49
C PHE A 265 -2.94 -6.42 8.11
N ASP A 266 -2.87 -5.11 8.34
CA ASP A 266 -3.97 -4.32 8.84
C ASP A 266 -4.66 -3.65 7.66
N PHE A 267 -5.97 -3.69 7.66
CA PHE A 267 -6.82 -3.06 6.65
C PHE A 267 -7.94 -2.29 7.31
N LEU A 268 -8.47 -1.34 6.59
CA LEU A 268 -9.52 -0.45 7.03
C LEU A 268 -10.81 -0.79 6.28
N VAL A 269 -11.93 -0.71 6.98
CA VAL A 269 -13.26 -1.00 6.46
C VAL A 269 -14.12 0.24 6.61
N TYR A 270 -14.66 0.72 5.50
CA TYR A 270 -15.48 1.93 5.44
C TYR A 270 -16.87 1.63 4.90
N PRO A 271 -17.94 2.21 5.48
CA PRO A 271 -19.27 2.11 4.91
C PRO A 271 -19.39 2.97 3.65
N VAL A 272 -19.99 2.39 2.60
CA VAL A 272 -20.28 3.10 1.35
C VAL A 272 -21.48 4.01 1.53
N THR A 273 -21.41 5.22 0.97
CA THR A 273 -22.43 6.27 1.17
C THR A 273 -23.33 6.49 -0.04
N SER A 274 -23.10 5.78 -1.15
CA SER A 274 -23.88 5.88 -2.38
C SER A 274 -24.35 4.53 -2.90
N GLU A 275 -25.56 4.51 -3.45
CA GLU A 275 -26.11 3.36 -4.20
C GLU A 275 -25.41 3.19 -5.56
N THR A 276 -24.89 4.28 -6.12
CA THR A 276 -24.11 4.26 -7.36
C THR A 276 -22.63 4.09 -7.07
N TRP A 277 -22.03 3.11 -7.73
CA TRP A 277 -20.61 2.80 -7.61
C TRP A 277 -19.88 3.25 -8.87
N GLU A 278 -19.42 4.49 -8.87
CA GLU A 278 -18.62 5.02 -9.97
C GLU A 278 -17.15 4.68 -9.75
N LEU A 279 -16.65 3.65 -10.44
CA LEU A 279 -15.22 3.33 -10.41
C LEU A 279 -14.41 4.43 -11.13
N PRO A 280 -13.20 4.77 -10.64
CA PRO A 280 -12.49 4.16 -9.51
C PRO A 280 -12.81 4.79 -8.13
N ASN A 281 -13.79 5.70 -8.05
CA ASN A 281 -14.05 6.54 -6.88
C ASN A 281 -15.42 6.24 -6.27
N ILE A 282 -15.51 5.14 -5.52
CA ILE A 282 -16.73 4.82 -4.76
C ILE A 282 -16.78 5.72 -3.51
N PRO A 283 -17.84 6.51 -3.28
CA PRO A 283 -17.98 7.33 -2.08
C PRO A 283 -18.13 6.49 -0.80
N PHE A 284 -17.39 6.86 0.25
CA PHE A 284 -17.44 6.21 1.56
C PHE A 284 -17.30 7.23 2.69
N ASP A 285 -17.71 6.84 3.90
CA ASP A 285 -17.56 7.67 5.10
C ASP A 285 -16.30 7.25 5.88
N PRO A 286 -15.26 8.11 5.95
CA PRO A 286 -14.04 7.80 6.70
C PRO A 286 -14.25 7.82 8.23
N SER A 287 -15.31 8.47 8.73
CA SER A 287 -15.56 8.58 10.18
C SER A 287 -16.07 7.27 10.80
N GLY A 288 -16.72 6.43 10.00
CA GLY A 288 -17.22 5.12 10.41
C GLY A 288 -16.17 4.00 10.43
N VAL A 289 -14.88 4.29 10.22
CA VAL A 289 -13.85 3.28 9.96
C VAL A 289 -13.77 2.18 11.03
N GLN A 290 -13.64 0.93 10.57
CA GLN A 290 -13.27 -0.22 11.40
C GLN A 290 -11.93 -0.78 10.94
N THR A 291 -11.13 -1.30 11.87
CA THR A 291 -9.83 -1.91 11.53
C THR A 291 -9.95 -3.42 11.55
N GLY A 292 -9.59 -4.03 10.43
CA GLY A 292 -9.38 -5.46 10.30
C GLY A 292 -7.90 -5.80 10.40
N ARG A 293 -7.62 -7.02 10.87
CA ARG A 293 -6.26 -7.57 10.89
C ARG A 293 -6.28 -9.00 10.39
N ILE A 294 -5.27 -9.35 9.61
CA ILE A 294 -4.98 -10.74 9.26
C ILE A 294 -4.13 -11.36 10.35
N GLU A 295 -4.65 -12.42 10.96
CA GLU A 295 -3.95 -13.25 11.94
C GLU A 295 -4.03 -14.71 11.50
N GLY A 296 -2.90 -15.28 11.08
CA GLY A 296 -2.85 -16.63 10.50
C GLY A 296 -3.70 -16.73 9.23
N ASP A 297 -4.55 -17.76 9.17
CA ASP A 297 -5.30 -18.12 7.96
C ASP A 297 -6.63 -17.38 7.79
N SER A 298 -6.89 -16.33 8.58
CA SER A 298 -8.11 -15.53 8.44
C SER A 298 -7.91 -14.08 8.81
N ALA A 299 -8.75 -13.25 8.21
CA ALA A 299 -8.99 -11.89 8.66
C ALA A 299 -10.38 -11.81 9.31
N ALA A 300 -10.49 -11.03 10.38
CA ALA A 300 -11.78 -10.73 11.00
C ALA A 300 -11.89 -9.23 11.26
N VAL A 301 -13.07 -8.67 10.96
CA VAL A 301 -13.39 -7.27 11.26
C VAL A 301 -14.72 -7.21 11.99
N ASP A 302 -14.77 -6.43 13.07
CA ASP A 302 -16.02 -6.11 13.73
C ASP A 302 -16.83 -5.12 12.89
N ILE A 303 -18.00 -5.55 12.45
CA ILE A 303 -18.96 -4.74 11.68
C ILE A 303 -20.31 -4.63 12.41
N THR A 304 -20.31 -4.86 13.73
CA THR A 304 -21.52 -4.85 14.58
C THR A 304 -22.31 -3.56 14.41
N PHE A 305 -21.63 -2.42 14.46
CA PHE A 305 -22.25 -1.10 14.33
C PHE A 305 -22.97 -0.94 12.98
N PHE A 306 -22.29 -1.26 11.86
CA PHE A 306 -22.88 -1.16 10.52
C PHE A 306 -24.09 -2.06 10.37
N LEU A 307 -23.96 -3.33 10.78
CA LEU A 307 -25.03 -4.30 10.62
C LEU A 307 -26.25 -3.92 11.46
N GLN A 308 -26.04 -3.42 12.68
CA GLN A 308 -27.13 -2.96 13.54
C GLN A 308 -27.91 -1.80 12.92
N ASN A 309 -27.21 -0.82 12.32
CA ASN A 309 -27.85 0.32 11.67
C ASN A 309 -28.62 -0.08 10.41
N TRP A 310 -28.09 -1.02 9.63
CA TRP A 310 -28.76 -1.52 8.44
C TRP A 310 -30.03 -2.30 8.77
N ILE A 311 -30.02 -3.13 9.80
CA ILE A 311 -31.21 -3.89 10.25
C ILE A 311 -32.29 -2.95 10.79
N PHE A 312 -31.90 -1.94 11.57
CA PHE A 312 -32.85 -0.95 12.11
C PHE A 312 -33.30 0.10 11.08
N GLY A 313 -32.68 0.14 9.90
CA GLY A 313 -33.00 1.09 8.83
C GLY A 313 -32.58 2.53 9.14
N SER A 314 -31.72 2.77 10.13
CA SER A 314 -31.15 4.10 10.39
C SER A 314 -30.13 4.49 9.32
N GLU A 315 -29.51 3.51 8.66
CA GLU A 315 -28.63 3.68 7.52
C GLU A 315 -28.97 2.69 6.41
N LYS A 316 -28.76 3.08 5.15
CA LYS A 316 -28.90 2.16 4.02
C LYS A 316 -27.64 1.31 3.85
N ASN A 317 -27.82 0.04 3.53
CA ASN A 317 -26.71 -0.86 3.21
C ASN A 317 -26.29 -0.71 1.73
N PHE A 318 -25.28 0.11 1.49
CA PHE A 318 -24.64 0.24 0.18
C PHE A 318 -23.36 -0.60 0.04
N GLY A 319 -23.01 -1.37 1.06
CA GLY A 319 -21.79 -2.18 1.12
C GLY A 319 -20.64 -1.50 1.88
N LEU A 320 -19.48 -2.15 1.79
CA LEU A 320 -18.26 -1.81 2.50
C LEU A 320 -17.09 -1.73 1.50
N ILE A 321 -16.18 -0.79 1.72
CA ILE A 321 -14.88 -0.75 1.06
C ILE A 321 -13.81 -1.19 2.05
N LEU A 322 -12.92 -2.06 1.60
CA LEU A 322 -11.76 -2.53 2.32
C LEU A 322 -10.52 -1.98 1.63
N SER A 323 -9.68 -1.27 2.37
CA SER A 323 -8.42 -0.70 1.89
C SER A 323 -7.28 -1.03 2.84
N GLY A 324 -6.03 -0.94 2.40
CA GLY A 324 -4.92 -1.12 3.32
C GLY A 324 -4.78 0.07 4.27
N ASN A 325 -4.26 -0.13 5.48
CA ASN A 325 -4.05 0.96 6.42
C ASN A 325 -2.83 1.84 6.10
N LEU A 326 -1.95 1.35 5.22
CA LEU A 326 -0.66 1.93 4.85
C LEU A 326 -0.54 2.05 3.33
N GLU A 327 -1.66 2.38 2.67
CA GLU A 327 -1.78 2.41 1.20
C GLU A 327 -0.68 3.23 0.53
N THR A 328 -0.21 4.31 1.14
CA THR A 328 0.78 5.22 0.53
C THR A 328 2.21 5.05 1.05
N THR A 329 2.48 4.08 1.94
CA THR A 329 3.76 3.99 2.67
C THR A 329 4.49 2.66 2.52
N ASN A 330 3.83 1.61 2.04
CA ASN A 330 4.50 0.33 1.73
C ASN A 330 3.87 -0.40 0.54
N LEU A 331 4.42 -1.58 0.23
CA LEU A 331 3.98 -2.42 -0.90
C LEU A 331 3.23 -3.69 -0.48
N THR A 332 2.79 -3.80 0.78
CA THR A 332 2.14 -5.03 1.23
C THR A 332 0.76 -5.19 0.59
N SER A 333 0.41 -6.42 0.24
CA SER A 333 -0.81 -6.76 -0.46
C SER A 333 -1.38 -8.11 -0.05
N ARG A 334 -2.71 -8.23 -0.06
CA ARG A 334 -3.42 -9.43 0.32
C ARG A 334 -4.48 -9.73 -0.73
N ALA A 335 -4.40 -10.94 -1.27
CA ALA A 335 -5.47 -11.54 -2.03
C ALA A 335 -6.43 -12.24 -1.06
N PHE A 336 -7.73 -12.16 -1.31
CA PHE A 336 -8.74 -12.91 -0.57
C PHE A 336 -9.63 -13.68 -1.54
N TYR A 337 -10.16 -14.81 -1.08
CA TYR A 337 -11.17 -15.56 -1.82
C TYR A 337 -12.47 -14.76 -1.96
N THR A 338 -13.14 -14.89 -3.11
CA THR A 338 -14.39 -14.22 -3.46
C THR A 338 -15.62 -15.02 -3.01
N THR A 339 -16.82 -14.50 -3.24
CA THR A 339 -18.07 -15.25 -3.00
C THR A 339 -18.26 -16.50 -3.86
N THR A 340 -17.53 -16.62 -4.97
CA THR A 340 -17.58 -17.79 -5.87
C THR A 340 -16.66 -18.92 -5.45
N ALA A 341 -15.83 -18.73 -4.42
CA ALA A 341 -14.94 -19.75 -3.88
C ALA A 341 -15.71 -20.84 -3.09
N ASP A 342 -15.01 -21.94 -2.78
CA ASP A 342 -15.53 -23.01 -1.94
C ASP A 342 -16.02 -22.51 -0.58
N SER A 343 -16.97 -23.23 0.02
CA SER A 343 -17.66 -22.82 1.25
C SER A 343 -16.75 -22.59 2.46
N LEU A 344 -15.56 -23.20 2.48
CA LEU A 344 -14.56 -23.01 3.53
C LEU A 344 -13.80 -21.68 3.41
N PHE A 345 -13.71 -21.14 2.20
CA PHE A 345 -12.89 -19.96 1.87
C PHE A 345 -13.72 -18.71 1.60
N ARG A 346 -14.98 -18.86 1.17
CA ARG A 346 -15.84 -17.73 0.83
C ARG A 346 -15.99 -16.73 1.99
N PRO A 347 -16.01 -15.42 1.70
CA PRO A 347 -16.34 -14.39 2.67
C PRO A 347 -17.71 -14.62 3.30
N HIS A 348 -17.80 -14.41 4.61
CA HIS A 348 -19.05 -14.57 5.34
C HIS A 348 -19.08 -13.71 6.60
N ILE A 349 -20.29 -13.51 7.12
CA ILE A 349 -20.48 -12.82 8.40
C ILE A 349 -20.85 -13.84 9.45
N ARG A 350 -20.16 -13.74 10.59
CA ARG A 350 -20.51 -14.44 11.80
C ARG A 350 -21.35 -13.53 12.68
N LEU A 351 -22.64 -13.83 12.78
CA LEU A 351 -23.61 -13.02 13.53
C LEU A 351 -24.00 -13.69 14.85
N TYR A 352 -24.03 -12.89 15.91
CA TYR A 352 -24.62 -13.20 17.21
C TYR A 352 -25.68 -12.14 17.52
N TYR A 353 -26.92 -12.57 17.73
CA TYR A 353 -28.03 -11.66 18.00
C TYR A 353 -29.03 -12.25 19.00
N THR A 354 -29.87 -11.37 19.52
CA THR A 354 -31.00 -11.72 20.39
C THR A 354 -32.29 -11.15 19.80
N LEU A 355 -33.39 -11.86 20.04
CA LEU A 355 -34.73 -11.41 19.66
C LEU A 355 -35.49 -10.90 20.88
N PRO A 356 -36.31 -9.84 20.73
CA PRO A 356 -37.12 -9.35 21.81
C PRO A 356 -38.17 -10.40 22.21
N PRO A 357 -38.63 -10.40 23.48
CA PRO A 357 -39.58 -11.40 23.97
C PRO A 357 -40.90 -11.45 23.18
N SER A 358 -41.32 -10.34 22.57
CA SER A 358 -42.55 -10.22 21.78
C SER A 358 -42.50 -10.94 20.43
N SER A 359 -41.34 -11.38 19.98
CA SER A 359 -41.13 -12.00 18.65
C SER A 359 -41.04 -13.51 18.70
N ARG A 360 -41.26 -14.09 19.88
CA ARG A 360 -41.18 -15.53 20.14
C ARG A 360 -42.53 -16.26 19.95
N TYR A 361 -43.57 -15.56 19.49
CA TYR A 361 -44.94 -16.07 19.39
C TYR A 361 -45.57 -15.76 18.05
#